data_AF-A0A7G3GDM2-F1
#
_entry.id   AF-A0A7G3GDM2-F1
#
_cell.length_a   1.000
_cell.length_b   1.000
_cell.length_c   1.000
_cell.angle_alpha   90.00
_cell.angle_beta   90.00
_cell.angle_gamma   90.00
#
_symmetry.space_group_name_H-M   'P 1'
#
loop_
_entity.id
_entity.type
_entity.pdbx_description
1 polymer ?
#
loop_
_entity_poly.entity_id
_entity_poly.type
_entity_poly.pdbx_seq_one_letter_code
_entity_poly.pdbx_strand_id
1 'polypeptide(L)'
;MVERFNGRISEVVQQTRFASAEKIRQTLENHPKLYNHHIPQKALGHTTPISALKHWYKIKPELFTKRVYEHSKLDKHSVQSRHNRFVVFQLPRNTLCIHGHI
;
A
#
# COMPACT_ATOMS: atom_id res chain seq x y z
N MET A 1 8.14 -5.31 -1.25
CA MET A 1 7.15 -4.25 -1.63
C MET A 1 7.27 -2.99 -0.76
N VAL A 2 7.38 -3.12 0.57
CA VAL A 2 7.48 -1.96 1.47
C VAL A 2 8.74 -1.12 1.24
N GLU A 3 9.89 -1.74 0.98
CA GLU A 3 11.13 -0.99 0.69
C GLU A 3 11.01 -0.08 -0.53
N ARG A 4 10.36 -0.55 -1.61
CA ARG A 4 10.11 0.28 -2.79
C ARG A 4 9.09 1.37 -2.54
N PHE A 5 8.07 1.09 -1.75
CA PHE A 5 7.10 2.12 -1.32
C PHE A 5 7.80 3.22 -0.51
N ASN A 6 8.60 2.83 0.51
CA ASN A 6 9.37 3.75 1.35
C ASN A 6 10.39 4.54 0.53
N GLY A 7 11.09 3.89 -0.40
CA GLY A 7 12.03 4.56 -1.30
C GLY A 7 11.34 5.62 -2.17
N ARG A 8 10.16 5.31 -2.73
CA ARG A 8 9.40 6.26 -3.55
C ARG A 8 8.91 7.48 -2.78
N ILE A 9 8.35 7.30 -1.58
CA ILE A 9 7.90 8.45 -0.79
C ILE A 9 9.08 9.26 -0.24
N SER A 10 10.19 8.59 0.08
CA SER A 10 11.44 9.28 0.46
C SER A 10 11.95 10.16 -0.68
N GLU A 11 11.98 9.63 -1.91
CA GLU A 11 12.34 10.38 -3.12
C GLU A 11 11.41 11.59 -3.34
N VAL A 12 10.09 11.41 -3.22
CA VAL A 12 9.10 12.49 -3.34
C VAL A 12 9.36 13.58 -2.30
N VAL A 13 9.61 13.20 -1.04
CA VAL A 13 9.89 14.16 0.03
C VAL A 13 11.20 14.90 -0.19
N GLN A 14 12.24 14.22 -0.67
CA GLN A 14 13.55 14.81 -0.94
C GLN A 14 13.53 15.78 -2.14
N GLN A 15 12.79 15.44 -3.20
CA GLN A 15 12.74 16.23 -4.43
C GLN A 15 11.74 17.39 -4.39
N THR A 16 10.80 17.38 -3.44
CA THR A 16 9.75 18.39 -3.34
C THR A 16 10.12 19.46 -2.31
N ARG A 17 10.17 20.73 -2.72
CA ARG A 17 10.23 21.85 -1.78
C ARG A 17 8.84 22.13 -1.20
N PHE A 18 8.66 21.91 0.09
CA PHE A 18 7.40 22.15 0.76
C PHE A 18 7.30 23.58 1.32
N ALA A 19 6.12 24.19 1.19
CA ALA A 19 5.84 25.51 1.73
C ALA A 19 5.55 25.48 3.24
N SER A 20 5.15 24.33 3.79
CA SER A 20 4.83 24.16 5.21
C SER A 20 4.89 22.70 5.65
N ALA A 21 5.01 22.48 6.96
CA ALA A 21 4.93 21.13 7.56
C ALA A 21 3.58 20.45 7.28
N GLU A 22 2.48 21.22 7.27
CA GLU A 22 1.15 20.70 6.95
C GLU A 22 1.09 20.14 5.52
N LYS A 23 1.79 20.75 4.56
CA LYS A 23 1.86 20.22 3.19
C LYS A 23 2.60 18.89 3.13
N ILE A 24 3.66 18.72 3.92
CA ILE A 24 4.37 17.44 4.04
C ILE A 24 3.43 16.37 4.59
N ARG A 25 2.72 16.69 5.68
CA ARG A 25 1.76 15.78 6.31
C ARG A 25 0.69 15.31 5.32
N GLN A 26 0.08 16.24 4.59
CA GLN A 26 -0.91 15.93 3.56
C GLN A 26 -0.34 15.05 2.45
N THR A 27 0.90 15.31 2.01
CA THR A 27 1.55 14.49 0.98
C THR A 27 1.76 13.06 1.49
N LEU A 28 2.25 12.90 2.72
CA LEU A 28 2.45 11.58 3.33
C LEU A 28 1.13 10.82 3.50
N GLU A 29 0.06 11.48 3.94
CA GLU A 29 -1.26 10.87 4.13
C GLU A 29 -1.93 10.48 2.82
N ASN A 30 -1.75 11.27 1.77
CA ASN A 30 -2.34 11.00 0.46
C ASN A 30 -1.53 10.00 -0.37
N HIS A 31 -0.23 9.85 -0.09
CA HIS A 31 0.65 9.00 -0.89
C HIS A 31 0.23 7.52 -0.95
N PRO A 32 -0.17 6.85 0.16
CA PRO A 32 -0.68 5.48 0.10
C PRO A 32 -1.85 5.32 -0.85
N LYS A 33 -2.81 6.26 -0.82
CA LYS A 33 -3.98 6.24 -1.70
C LYS A 33 -3.56 6.45 -3.16
N LEU A 34 -2.69 7.43 -3.42
CA LEU A 34 -2.18 7.70 -4.76
C LEU A 34 -1.44 6.47 -5.33
N TYR A 35 -0.52 5.91 -4.54
CA TYR A 35 0.27 4.74 -4.93
C TYR A 35 -0.60 3.51 -5.21
N ASN A 36 -1.54 3.19 -4.32
CA ASN A 36 -2.34 1.97 -4.42
C ASN A 36 -3.41 2.03 -5.51
N HIS A 37 -4.01 3.20 -5.74
CA HIS A 37 -5.15 3.34 -6.64
C HIS A 37 -4.81 3.94 -7.99
N HIS A 38 -3.80 4.81 -8.08
CA HIS A 38 -3.62 5.67 -9.25
C HIS A 38 -2.27 5.54 -9.93
N ILE A 39 -1.21 5.07 -9.25
CA ILE A 39 0.12 4.92 -9.86
C ILE A 39 0.31 3.49 -10.39
N PRO A 40 0.32 3.27 -11.72
CA PRO A 40 0.57 1.96 -12.28
C PRO A 40 2.03 1.54 -12.03
N GLN A 41 2.22 0.26 -11.73
CA GLN A 41 3.55 -0.30 -11.48
C GLN A 41 4.00 -1.14 -12.68
N LYS A 42 5.17 -0.81 -13.24
CA LYS A 42 5.78 -1.60 -14.32
C LYS A 42 5.96 -3.07 -13.94
N ALA A 43 6.34 -3.32 -12.69
CA ALA A 43 6.50 -4.68 -12.14
C ALA A 43 5.17 -5.47 -12.07
N LEU A 44 4.02 -4.79 -12.12
CA LEU A 44 2.68 -5.38 -12.16
C LEU A 44 2.08 -5.32 -13.57
N GLY A 45 2.91 -5.18 -14.61
CA GLY A 45 2.44 -5.09 -15.99
C GLY A 45 1.70 -3.77 -16.29
N HIS A 46 2.15 -2.66 -15.71
CA HIS A 46 1.53 -1.34 -15.84
C HIS A 46 0.09 -1.29 -15.28
N THR A 47 -0.15 -2.02 -14.20
CA THR A 47 -1.41 -1.96 -13.45
C THR A 47 -1.19 -1.41 -12.04
N THR A 48 -2.25 -0.88 -11.43
CA THR A 48 -2.19 -0.37 -10.05
C THR A 48 -2.22 -1.54 -9.06
N PRO A 49 -1.61 -1.40 -7.87
CA PRO A 49 -1.59 -2.48 -6.87
C PRO A 49 -2.98 -3.04 -6.55
N ILE A 50 -3.99 -2.20 -6.40
CA ILE A 50 -5.36 -2.66 -6.13
C ILE A 50 -5.98 -3.37 -7.33
N SER A 51 -5.72 -2.91 -8.56
CA SER A 51 -6.21 -3.60 -9.76
C SER A 51 -5.61 -4.99 -9.89
N ALA A 52 -4.30 -5.13 -9.63
CA ALA A 52 -3.62 -6.42 -9.61
C ALA A 52 -4.20 -7.35 -8.54
N LEU A 53 -4.43 -6.84 -7.32
CA LEU A 53 -5.05 -7.60 -6.23
C LEU A 53 -6.47 -8.04 -6.58
N LYS A 54 -7.30 -7.15 -7.14
CA LYS A 54 -8.67 -7.46 -7.61
C LYS A 54 -8.64 -8.55 -8.70
N HIS A 55 -7.68 -8.50 -9.61
CA HIS A 55 -7.52 -9.51 -10.66
C HIS A 55 -7.10 -10.87 -10.09
N TRP A 56 -6.10 -10.91 -9.22
CA TRP A 56 -5.66 -12.15 -8.58
C TRP A 56 -6.73 -12.77 -7.68
N TYR A 57 -7.51 -11.95 -6.97
CA TYR A 57 -8.65 -12.43 -6.18
C TYR A 57 -9.69 -13.16 -7.04
N LYS A 58 -9.90 -12.72 -8.30
CA LYS A 58 -10.83 -13.39 -9.23
C LYS A 58 -10.29 -14.73 -9.71
N ILE A 59 -8.99 -14.83 -9.95
CA ILE A 59 -8.37 -16.04 -10.53
C ILE A 59 -8.08 -17.09 -9.47
N LYS A 60 -7.65 -16.67 -8.27
CA LYS A 60 -7.26 -17.53 -7.16
C LYS A 60 -7.77 -17.00 -5.82
N PRO A 61 -9.10 -17.03 -5.58
CA PRO A 61 -9.69 -16.51 -4.34
C PRO A 61 -9.19 -17.25 -3.10
N GLU A 62 -8.77 -18.51 -3.23
CA GLU A 62 -8.27 -19.35 -2.12
C GLU A 62 -6.99 -18.81 -1.47
N LEU A 63 -6.23 -17.97 -2.18
CA LEU A 63 -5.04 -17.31 -1.65
C LEU A 63 -5.38 -16.13 -0.72
N PHE A 64 -6.65 -15.71 -0.67
CA PHE A 64 -7.09 -14.50 0.03
C PHE A 64 -7.93 -14.85 1.26
N THR A 65 -7.38 -14.57 2.45
CA THR A 65 -8.13 -14.67 3.72
C THR A 65 -9.13 -13.52 3.90
N LYS A 66 -8.95 -12.40 3.19
CA LYS A 66 -9.80 -11.21 3.25
C LYS A 66 -10.10 -10.70 1.84
N ARG A 67 -11.28 -10.11 1.66
CA ARG A 67 -11.63 -9.45 0.39
C ARG A 67 -10.73 -8.24 0.15
N VAL A 68 -10.45 -7.96 -1.12
CA VAL A 68 -9.74 -6.76 -1.55
C VAL A 68 -10.74 -5.59 -1.50
N TYR A 69 -10.69 -4.80 -0.42
CA TYR A 69 -11.57 -3.64 -0.24
C TYR A 69 -10.93 -2.36 -0.76
N GLU A 70 -11.76 -1.47 -1.30
CA GLU A 70 -11.42 -0.06 -1.53
C GLU A 70 -11.71 0.67 -0.21
N HIS A 71 -10.67 0.89 0.61
CA HIS A 71 -10.85 1.53 1.91
C HIS A 71 -11.20 3.02 1.75
N SER A 72 -12.51 3.32 1.74
CA SER A 72 -13.05 4.67 1.93
C SER A 72 -13.93 4.79 3.18
N LYS A 73 -13.86 3.85 4.14
CA LYS A 73 -14.67 3.88 5.37
C LYS A 73 -13.85 4.35 6.58
N LEU A 74 -14.45 5.28 7.32
CA LEU A 74 -14.01 5.80 8.63
C LEU A 74 -13.77 4.64 9.61
N ASP A 75 -12.56 4.57 10.17
CA ASP A 75 -12.26 3.70 11.30
C ASP A 75 -13.01 4.20 12.54
N LYS A 76 -14.04 3.47 12.96
CA LYS A 76 -14.59 3.62 14.31
C LYS A 76 -13.64 2.87 15.23
N HIS A 77 -12.83 3.60 16.00
CA HIS A 77 -11.92 3.02 17.01
C HIS A 77 -12.73 2.34 18.13
N SER A 78 -13.19 1.12 17.90
CA SER A 78 -13.43 0.17 18.99
C SER A 78 -12.08 -0.44 19.35
N VAL A 79 -11.58 -0.10 20.53
CA VAL A 79 -10.36 -0.66 21.12
C VAL A 79 -10.47 -2.18 21.13
N GLN A 80 -9.85 -2.82 20.15
CA GLN A 80 -9.62 -4.26 20.18
C GLN A 80 -8.17 -4.48 19.79
N SER A 81 -7.33 -4.65 20.82
CA SER A 81 -5.93 -5.06 20.72
C SER A 81 -5.81 -6.36 19.93
N ARG A 82 -5.74 -6.29 18.60
CA ARG A 82 -5.28 -7.36 17.73
C ARG A 82 -4.64 -6.73 16.51
N HIS A 83 -3.32 -6.54 16.61
CA HIS A 83 -2.35 -6.60 15.51
C HIS A 83 -2.92 -6.21 14.15
N ASN A 84 -2.66 -4.98 13.71
CA ASN A 84 -2.97 -4.49 12.37
C ASN A 84 -2.22 -5.36 11.34
N ARG A 85 -2.80 -6.53 11.03
CA ARG A 85 -2.16 -7.58 10.24
C ARG A 85 -2.35 -7.22 8.78
N PHE A 86 -1.43 -6.39 8.29
CA PHE A 86 -1.22 -6.12 6.88
C PHE A 86 -1.16 -7.44 6.10
N VAL A 87 -1.74 -7.44 4.90
CA VAL A 87 -1.85 -8.64 4.07
C VAL A 87 -0.45 -9.01 3.56
N VAL A 88 0.13 -10.07 4.11
CA VAL A 88 1.39 -10.66 3.63
C VAL A 88 1.04 -11.56 2.44
N PHE A 89 1.49 -11.20 1.23
CA PHE A 89 1.49 -12.11 0.08
C PHE A 89 2.93 -12.48 -0.27
N GLN A 90 3.28 -13.75 -0.11
CA GLN A 90 4.50 -14.35 -0.66
C GLN A 90 4.24 -14.63 -2.15
N LEU A 91 4.76 -13.79 -3.04
CA LEU A 91 4.73 -14.02 -4.48
C LEU A 91 5.81 -15.05 -4.88
N PRO A 92 5.59 -15.89 -5.90
CA PRO A 92 6.59 -16.87 -6.31
C PRO A 92 7.78 -16.16 -6.97
N ARG A 93 8.92 -16.26 -6.27
CA ARG A 93 10.31 -15.95 -6.62
C ARG A 93 10.62 -14.45 -6.81
N ASN A 94 11.43 -13.93 -5.87
CA ASN A 94 12.07 -12.60 -5.81
C ASN A 94 11.25 -11.38 -5.34
N THR A 95 10.35 -11.51 -4.36
CA THR A 95 9.83 -10.33 -3.65
C THR A 95 9.79 -10.57 -2.15
N LEU A 96 10.79 -10.03 -1.45
CA LEU A 96 10.94 -10.07 0.00
C LEU A 96 9.75 -9.35 0.67
N CYS A 97 9.11 -10.06 1.60
CA CYS A 97 7.99 -9.61 2.40
C CYS A 97 8.47 -8.81 3.62
N ILE A 98 7.68 -7.79 3.95
CA ILE A 98 7.56 -7.08 5.21
C ILE A 98 8.15 -7.78 6.45
N HIS A 99 9.31 -7.30 6.88
CA HIS A 99 9.66 -7.18 8.30
C HIS A 99 9.90 -5.70 8.58
N GLY A 100 9.25 -5.18 9.61
CA GLY A 100 9.33 -3.79 10.02
C GLY A 100 8.40 -3.57 11.19
N HIS A 101 8.92 -3.87 12.38
CA HIS A 101 8.33 -3.51 13.66
C HIS A 101 8.85 -2.11 14.00
N ILE A 102 8.00 -1.08 13.96
CA ILE A 102 8.09 0.16 14.76
C ILE A 102 6.65 0.57 15.03
#